data_AF-L2G7L8-F1
#
_entry.id   AF-L2G7L8-F1
#
_cell.length_a   1.000
_cell.length_b   1.000
_cell.length_c   1.000
_cell.angle_alpha   90.00
_cell.angle_beta   90.00
_cell.angle_gamma   90.00
#
_symmetry.space_group_name_H-M   'P 1'
#
loop_
_entity.id
_entity.type
_entity.pdbx_description
1 polymer ?
#
loop_
_entity_poly.entity_id
_entity_poly.type
_entity_poly.pdbx_seq_one_letter_code
_entity_poly.pdbx_strand_id
1 'polypeptide(L)'
;MLTSLACNQAYRLVTQVLFVGTRIVGRSFAAAYKQAQASSEYARAQAKNGNGGGVAAKASGAGGMTLDEACKILNVDAPKEGASNAGEVMERFKRLFDANDPKKGGSFYLQSKILRARERLESEIGPLVEKEEAEAEVKEGFKPKIYKDR
;
A
#
# COMPACT_ATOMS: atom_id res chain seq x y z
N MET A 1 21.00 -30.83 55.32
CA MET A 1 19.93 -31.40 54.47
C MET A 1 18.95 -30.36 53.92
N LEU A 2 18.68 -29.23 54.60
CA LEU A 2 17.74 -28.20 54.08
C LEU A 2 18.24 -27.42 52.84
N THR A 3 19.55 -27.30 52.63
CA THR A 3 20.14 -26.61 51.46
C THR A 3 19.98 -27.38 50.15
N SER A 4 19.81 -28.70 50.20
CA SER A 4 19.65 -29.55 49.00
C SER A 4 18.21 -29.53 48.45
N LEU A 5 17.20 -29.34 49.31
CA LEU A 5 15.79 -29.25 48.89
C LEU A 5 15.47 -27.93 48.18
N ALA A 6 16.06 -26.80 48.61
CA ALA A 6 15.84 -25.50 47.99
C ALA A 6 16.40 -25.41 46.55
N CYS A 7 17.54 -26.05 46.29
CA CYS A 7 18.15 -26.11 44.96
C CYS A 7 17.29 -26.94 43.97
N ASN A 8 16.70 -28.04 44.45
CA ASN A 8 15.75 -28.85 43.65
C ASN A 8 14.48 -28.08 43.29
N GLN A 9 13.96 -27.24 44.19
CA GLN A 9 12.75 -26.44 43.92
C GLN A 9 13.01 -25.33 42.89
N ALA A 10 14.19 -24.69 42.92
CA ALA A 10 14.56 -23.64 41.98
C ALA A 10 14.69 -24.16 40.54
N TYR A 11 15.33 -25.32 40.33
CA TYR A 11 15.42 -25.95 39.01
C TYR A 11 14.04 -26.34 38.44
N ARG A 12 13.12 -26.83 39.29
CA ARG A 12 11.74 -27.14 38.88
C ARG A 12 10.97 -25.90 38.46
N LEU A 13 11.17 -24.77 39.14
CA LEU A 13 10.56 -23.50 38.77
C LEU A 13 11.10 -22.97 37.43
N VAL A 14 12.42 -23.00 37.26
CA VAL A 14 13.09 -22.54 36.03
C VAL A 14 12.67 -23.39 34.83
N THR A 15 12.65 -24.72 34.98
CA THR A 15 12.21 -25.62 33.90
C THR A 15 10.72 -25.42 33.58
N GLN A 16 9.86 -25.23 34.58
CA GLN A 16 8.43 -25.00 34.36
C GLN A 16 8.17 -23.67 33.62
N VAL A 17 8.84 -22.59 34.00
CA VAL A 17 8.74 -21.30 33.30
C VAL A 17 9.26 -21.42 31.86
N LEU A 18 10.37 -22.11 31.65
CA LEU A 18 10.93 -22.33 30.31
C LEU A 18 9.95 -23.12 29.42
N PHE A 19 9.39 -24.22 29.92
CA PHE A 19 8.47 -25.07 29.16
C PHE A 19 7.15 -24.36 28.84
N VAL A 20 6.59 -23.61 29.79
CA VAL A 20 5.34 -22.86 29.60
C VAL A 20 5.58 -21.67 28.66
N GLY A 21 6.65 -20.91 28.88
CA GLY A 21 7.02 -19.77 28.03
C GLY A 21 7.25 -20.18 26.58
N THR A 22 8.00 -21.26 26.35
CA THR A 22 8.31 -21.74 24.99
C THR A 22 7.05 -22.21 24.24
N ARG A 23 6.07 -22.82 24.92
CA ARG A 23 4.81 -23.26 24.28
C ARG A 23 3.93 -22.09 23.83
N ILE A 24 3.87 -21.02 24.62
CA ILE A 24 3.06 -19.84 24.31
C ILE A 24 3.67 -19.11 23.11
N VAL A 25 4.97 -18.82 23.19
CA VAL A 25 5.73 -18.10 22.16
C VAL A 25 5.76 -18.90 20.84
N GLY A 26 6.01 -20.21 20.90
CA GLY A 26 6.00 -21.06 19.72
C GLY A 26 4.63 -21.12 19.01
N ARG A 27 3.53 -21.18 19.77
CA ARG A 27 2.17 -21.17 19.19
C ARG A 27 1.80 -19.84 18.56
N SER A 28 2.19 -18.71 19.16
CA SER A 28 1.92 -17.39 18.58
C SER A 28 2.68 -17.16 17.28
N PHE A 29 3.95 -17.57 17.21
CA PHE A 29 4.72 -17.48 15.96
C PHE A 29 4.17 -18.39 14.88
N ALA A 30 3.79 -19.63 15.19
CA ALA A 30 3.19 -20.54 14.21
C ALA A 30 1.83 -20.02 13.70
N ALA A 31 1.00 -19.45 14.59
CA ALA A 31 -0.28 -18.84 14.21
C ALA A 31 -0.07 -17.61 13.31
N ALA A 32 0.86 -16.72 13.67
CA ALA A 32 1.21 -15.55 12.86
C ALA A 32 1.81 -15.95 11.52
N TYR A 33 2.67 -16.96 11.48
CA TYR A 33 3.25 -17.47 10.23
C TYR A 33 2.18 -18.07 9.31
N LYS A 34 1.26 -18.88 9.86
CA LYS A 34 0.11 -19.40 9.12
C LYS A 34 -0.80 -18.28 8.60
N GLN A 35 -1.00 -17.23 9.39
CA GLN A 35 -1.80 -16.07 8.98
C GLN A 35 -1.10 -15.26 7.88
N ALA A 36 0.22 -15.07 7.98
CA ALA A 36 1.01 -14.41 6.95
C ALA A 36 0.99 -15.21 5.65
N GLN A 37 1.20 -16.54 5.71
CA GLN A 37 1.12 -17.40 4.55
C GLN A 37 -0.28 -17.40 3.92
N ALA A 38 -1.34 -17.60 4.71
CA ALA A 38 -2.70 -17.54 4.22
C ALA A 38 -2.99 -16.18 3.56
N SER A 39 -2.63 -15.07 4.19
CA SER A 39 -2.81 -13.73 3.60
C SER A 39 -2.05 -13.55 2.28
N SER A 40 -0.85 -14.14 2.16
CA SER A 40 -0.04 -14.11 0.94
C SER A 40 -0.59 -15.03 -0.17
N GLU A 41 -1.19 -16.17 0.19
CA GLU A 41 -1.83 -17.07 -0.76
C GLU A 41 -3.16 -16.50 -1.26
N TYR A 42 -3.99 -15.93 -0.38
CA TYR A 42 -5.18 -15.19 -0.79
C TYR A 42 -4.81 -13.99 -1.68
N ALA A 43 -3.71 -13.30 -1.37
CA ALA A 43 -3.20 -12.22 -2.20
C ALA A 43 -2.75 -12.70 -3.59
N ARG A 44 -2.00 -13.81 -3.66
CA ARG A 44 -1.54 -14.41 -4.92
C ARG A 44 -2.70 -15.00 -5.75
N ALA A 45 -3.67 -15.63 -5.10
CA ALA A 45 -4.86 -16.18 -5.76
C ALA A 45 -5.73 -15.07 -6.36
N GLN A 46 -5.90 -13.94 -5.67
CA GLN A 46 -6.60 -12.78 -6.22
C GLN A 46 -5.84 -12.08 -7.35
N ALA A 47 -4.50 -12.07 -7.33
CA ALA A 47 -3.70 -11.56 -8.43
C ALA A 47 -3.83 -12.39 -9.71
N LYS A 48 -4.04 -13.71 -9.58
CA LYS A 48 -4.16 -14.63 -10.72
C LYS A 48 -5.55 -14.60 -11.39
N ASN A 49 -6.58 -14.10 -10.70
CA ASN A 49 -7.97 -14.10 -11.19
C ASN A 49 -8.39 -12.78 -11.88
N GLY A 50 -7.43 -12.02 -12.44
CA GLY A 50 -7.71 -10.83 -13.27
C GLY A 50 -8.22 -9.59 -12.53
N ASN A 51 -8.57 -9.69 -11.24
CA ASN A 51 -9.03 -8.56 -10.42
C ASN A 51 -7.89 -7.91 -9.59
N GLY A 52 -6.67 -7.94 -10.14
CA GLY A 52 -5.41 -7.56 -9.50
C GLY A 52 -5.25 -6.10 -9.07
N GLY A 53 -6.29 -5.27 -9.16
CA GLY A 53 -6.30 -3.92 -8.60
C GLY A 53 -6.54 -3.86 -7.09
N GLY A 54 -7.08 -4.93 -6.48
CA GLY A 54 -7.48 -4.93 -5.07
C GLY A 54 -6.41 -5.38 -4.07
N VAL A 55 -5.34 -6.05 -4.54
CA VAL A 55 -4.36 -6.70 -3.64
C VAL A 55 -3.13 -5.82 -3.41
N ALA A 56 -2.71 -5.02 -4.40
CA ALA A 56 -1.79 -3.91 -4.17
C ALA A 56 -2.38 -2.92 -3.13
N ALA A 57 -3.70 -2.74 -3.13
CA ALA A 57 -4.42 -1.96 -2.14
C ALA A 57 -4.45 -2.60 -0.73
N LYS A 58 -4.29 -3.92 -0.59
CA LYS A 58 -4.21 -4.61 0.71
C LYS A 58 -2.80 -4.89 1.21
N ALA A 59 -1.80 -4.97 0.33
CA ALA A 59 -0.40 -4.78 0.72
C ALA A 59 -0.12 -3.32 1.15
N SER A 60 -0.95 -2.39 0.65
CA SER A 60 -1.10 -1.03 1.17
C SER A 60 -1.99 -0.95 2.42
N GLY A 61 -2.53 -2.08 2.89
CA GLY A 61 -3.49 -2.20 4.01
C GLY A 61 -2.94 -1.93 5.40
N ALA A 62 -1.70 -1.42 5.52
CA ALA A 62 -1.17 -0.86 6.76
C ALA A 62 -1.07 0.69 6.72
N GLY A 63 -1.41 1.37 5.61
CA GLY A 63 -1.40 2.85 5.58
C GLY A 63 -1.45 3.58 4.23
N GLY A 64 -1.71 2.91 3.11
CA GLY A 64 -1.81 3.53 1.78
C GLY A 64 -3.25 3.84 1.35
N MET A 65 -3.42 4.87 0.52
CA MET A 65 -4.71 5.34 -0.01
C MET A 65 -5.07 4.60 -1.30
N THR A 66 -6.31 4.14 -1.44
CA THR A 66 -6.79 3.48 -2.67
C THR A 66 -7.09 4.50 -3.77
N LEU A 67 -7.12 4.05 -5.04
CA LEU A 67 -7.44 4.92 -6.18
C LEU A 67 -8.87 5.50 -6.08
N ASP A 68 -9.84 4.66 -5.70
CA ASP A 68 -11.23 5.09 -5.51
C ASP A 68 -11.36 6.13 -4.38
N GLU A 69 -10.64 5.94 -3.27
CA GLU A 69 -10.58 6.95 -2.20
C GLU A 69 -9.93 8.26 -2.68
N ALA A 70 -8.86 8.17 -3.47
CA ALA A 70 -8.18 9.36 -3.99
C ALA A 70 -9.09 10.16 -4.93
N CYS A 71 -9.84 9.48 -5.81
CA CYS A 71 -10.83 10.09 -6.70
C CYS A 71 -11.93 10.80 -5.89
N LYS A 72 -12.44 10.15 -4.83
CA LYS A 72 -13.44 10.74 -3.93
C LYS A 72 -12.92 11.95 -3.16
N ILE A 73 -11.68 11.91 -2.68
CA ILE A 73 -11.07 13.02 -1.92
C ILE A 73 -10.89 14.27 -2.80
N LEU A 74 -10.45 14.11 -4.04
CA LEU A 74 -10.25 15.21 -4.97
C LEU A 74 -11.51 15.57 -5.78
N ASN A 75 -12.59 14.79 -5.61
CA ASN A 75 -13.85 14.90 -6.33
C ASN A 75 -13.64 14.99 -7.84
N VAL A 76 -12.92 14.00 -8.36
CA VAL A 76 -12.63 13.81 -9.78
C VAL A 76 -13.14 12.44 -10.19
N ASP A 77 -13.58 12.32 -11.44
CA ASP A 77 -13.95 11.02 -11.99
C ASP A 77 -12.72 10.11 -12.08
N ALA A 78 -12.96 8.81 -11.85
CA ALA A 78 -11.92 7.81 -12.03
C ALA A 78 -11.31 7.96 -13.44
N PRO A 79 -9.97 7.85 -13.59
CA PRO A 79 -9.31 7.97 -14.88
C PRO A 79 -9.87 6.90 -15.82
N LYS A 80 -10.83 7.30 -16.65
CA LYS A 80 -11.40 6.51 -17.75
C LYS A 80 -10.69 7.01 -18.99
N GLU A 81 -9.96 6.11 -19.64
CA GLU A 81 -9.38 6.22 -21.00
C GLU A 81 -9.27 7.65 -21.54
N GLY A 82 -8.08 8.24 -21.43
CA GLY A 82 -7.78 9.57 -21.91
C GLY A 82 -7.15 10.47 -20.84
N ALA A 83 -5.98 10.99 -21.16
CA ALA A 83 -5.16 11.98 -20.44
C ALA A 83 -5.85 13.30 -19.99
N SER A 84 -7.18 13.39 -19.99
CA SER A 84 -7.95 14.63 -19.78
C SER A 84 -8.06 15.08 -18.31
N ASN A 85 -7.66 14.26 -17.33
CA ASN A 85 -7.93 14.54 -15.91
C ASN A 85 -6.78 15.21 -15.14
N ALA A 86 -5.57 15.32 -15.71
CA ALA A 86 -4.42 15.87 -14.98
C ALA A 86 -4.57 17.35 -14.60
N GLY A 87 -5.17 18.15 -15.49
CA GLY A 87 -5.46 19.57 -15.24
C GLY A 87 -6.48 19.78 -14.13
N GLU A 88 -7.59 19.02 -14.18
CA GLU A 88 -8.66 19.11 -13.17
C GLU A 88 -8.18 18.64 -11.80
N VAL A 89 -7.41 17.55 -11.74
CA VAL A 89 -6.81 17.05 -10.49
C VAL A 89 -5.97 18.14 -9.81
N MET A 90 -5.14 18.85 -10.57
CA MET A 90 -4.29 19.92 -10.03
C MET A 90 -5.09 21.15 -9.58
N GLU A 91 -6.13 21.53 -10.31
CA GLU A 91 -7.03 22.62 -9.91
C GLU A 91 -7.77 22.30 -8.61
N ARG A 92 -8.38 21.11 -8.53
CA ARG A 92 -9.09 20.61 -7.35
C ARG A 92 -8.16 20.50 -6.14
N PHE A 93 -6.96 19.97 -6.36
CA PHE A 93 -5.91 19.87 -5.35
C PHE A 93 -5.59 21.25 -4.76
N LYS A 94 -5.25 22.25 -5.60
CA LYS A 94 -4.90 23.60 -5.12
C LYS A 94 -6.02 24.21 -4.28
N ARG A 95 -7.26 24.13 -4.78
CA ARG A 95 -8.42 24.68 -4.07
C ARG A 95 -8.62 24.04 -2.70
N LEU A 96 -8.58 22.71 -2.62
CA LEU A 96 -8.79 21.96 -1.37
C LEU A 96 -7.60 22.12 -0.41
N PHE A 97 -6.38 22.18 -0.93
CA PHE A 97 -5.16 22.33 -0.13
C PHE A 97 -5.08 23.71 0.52
N ASP A 98 -5.37 24.78 -0.23
CA ASP A 98 -5.33 26.16 0.28
C ASP A 98 -6.46 26.44 1.27
N ALA A 99 -7.64 25.84 1.05
CA ALA A 99 -8.78 25.95 1.96
C ALA A 99 -8.55 25.22 3.29
N ASN A 100 -7.68 24.20 3.32
CA ASN A 100 -7.39 23.39 4.52
C ASN A 100 -6.00 23.68 5.11
N ASP A 101 -5.38 24.81 4.77
CA ASP A 101 -4.10 25.22 5.34
C ASP A 101 -4.20 25.35 6.88
N PRO A 102 -3.39 24.59 7.66
CA PRO A 102 -3.37 24.67 9.12
C PRO A 102 -3.13 26.08 9.65
N LYS A 103 -2.40 26.92 8.91
CA LYS A 103 -2.11 28.31 9.28
C LYS A 103 -3.35 29.21 9.20
N LYS A 104 -4.35 28.81 8.41
CA LYS A 104 -5.63 29.52 8.23
C LYS A 104 -6.77 28.90 9.03
N GLY A 105 -6.47 28.02 9.99
CA GLY A 105 -7.46 27.29 10.79
C GLY A 105 -7.96 25.99 10.15
N GLY A 106 -7.31 25.51 9.09
CA GLY A 106 -7.56 24.20 8.50
C GLY A 106 -6.96 23.04 9.30
N SER A 107 -7.18 21.81 8.82
CA SER A 107 -6.64 20.60 9.45
C SER A 107 -5.44 20.05 8.69
N PHE A 108 -4.32 19.91 9.40
CA PHE A 108 -3.12 19.25 8.86
C PHE A 108 -3.39 17.82 8.40
N TYR A 109 -4.32 17.13 9.07
CA TYR A 109 -4.72 15.78 8.67
C TYR A 109 -5.40 15.78 7.30
N LEU A 110 -6.34 16.71 7.07
CA LEU A 110 -7.03 16.83 5.78
C LEU A 110 -6.05 17.23 4.68
N GLN A 111 -5.17 18.18 4.94
CA GLN A 111 -4.11 18.59 4.02
C GLN A 111 -3.20 17.40 3.64
N SER A 112 -2.80 16.59 4.62
CA SER A 112 -1.99 15.38 4.40
C SER A 112 -2.73 14.32 3.58
N LYS A 113 -4.06 14.21 3.74
CA LYS A 113 -4.89 13.29 2.95
C LYS A 113 -5.05 13.77 1.50
N ILE A 114 -5.26 15.06 1.30
CA ILE A 114 -5.36 15.68 -0.03
C ILE A 114 -4.05 15.51 -0.81
N LEU A 115 -2.90 15.69 -0.15
CA LEU A 115 -1.59 15.45 -0.76
C LEU A 115 -1.42 14.00 -1.22
N ARG A 116 -1.69 13.04 -0.33
CA ARG A 116 -1.60 11.62 -0.65
C ARG A 116 -2.55 11.18 -1.76
N ALA A 117 -3.74 11.78 -1.84
CA ALA A 117 -4.69 11.52 -2.92
C ALA A 117 -4.11 11.94 -4.28
N ARG A 118 -3.49 13.11 -4.33
CA ARG A 118 -2.86 13.62 -5.56
C ARG A 118 -1.67 12.76 -5.99
N GLU A 119 -0.77 12.42 -5.08
CA GLU A 119 0.35 11.50 -5.36
C GLU A 119 -0.15 10.13 -5.89
N ARG A 120 -1.26 9.62 -5.33
CA ARG A 120 -1.86 8.35 -5.74
C ARG A 120 -2.44 8.41 -7.15
N LEU A 121 -3.06 9.53 -7.53
CA LEU A 121 -3.61 9.73 -8.89
C LEU A 121 -2.50 9.98 -9.92
N GLU A 122 -1.50 10.81 -9.59
CA GLU A 122 -0.35 11.07 -10.47
C GLU A 122 0.41 9.79 -10.81
N SER A 123 0.58 8.90 -9.82
CA SER A 123 1.23 7.60 -10.01
C SER A 123 0.48 6.67 -10.97
N GLU A 124 -0.81 6.89 -11.21
CA GLU A 124 -1.64 6.07 -12.11
C GLU A 124 -1.78 6.72 -13.48
N ILE A 125 -1.81 8.05 -13.54
CA ILE A 125 -1.85 8.78 -14.81
C ILE A 125 -0.54 8.58 -15.60
N GLY A 126 0.62 8.57 -14.94
CA GLY A 126 1.92 8.33 -15.60
C GLY A 126 1.98 7.08 -16.48
N PRO A 127 1.70 5.87 -15.94
CA PRO A 127 1.71 4.64 -16.73
C PRO A 127 0.54 4.51 -17.72
N LEU A 128 -0.52 5.32 -17.59
CA LEU A 128 -1.61 5.37 -18.57
C LEU A 128 -1.21 6.20 -19.79
N VAL A 129 -0.53 7.32 -19.59
CA VAL A 129 0.01 8.16 -20.69
C VAL A 129 1.03 7.37 -21.52
N GLU A 130 1.94 6.62 -20.88
CA GLU A 130 2.91 5.78 -21.61
C GLU A 130 2.25 4.64 -22.41
N LYS A 131 1.13 4.08 -21.91
CA LYS A 131 0.38 3.05 -22.62
C LYS A 131 -0.42 3.64 -23.79
N GLU A 132 -1.03 4.80 -23.60
CA GLU A 132 -1.74 5.52 -24.67
C GLU A 132 -0.76 5.95 -25.77
N GLU A 133 0.44 6.40 -25.41
CA GLU A 133 1.52 6.72 -26.36
C GLU A 133 2.05 5.47 -27.06
N ALA A 134 2.27 4.36 -26.34
CA ALA A 134 2.68 3.10 -26.94
C ALA A 134 1.60 2.52 -27.88
N GLU A 135 0.31 2.62 -27.53
CA GLU A 135 -0.80 2.17 -28.38
C GLU A 135 -1.01 3.09 -29.59
N ALA A 136 -0.77 4.40 -29.44
CA ALA A 136 -0.73 5.35 -30.54
C ALA A 136 0.45 5.08 -31.49
N GLU A 137 1.64 4.79 -30.98
CA GLU A 137 2.82 4.41 -31.78
C GLU A 137 2.62 3.06 -32.49
N VAL A 138 1.89 2.11 -31.89
CA VAL A 138 1.52 0.83 -32.51
C VAL A 138 0.47 1.02 -33.60
N LYS A 139 -0.51 1.93 -33.43
CA LYS A 139 -1.51 2.27 -34.46
C LYS A 139 -0.95 3.10 -35.61
N GLU A 140 -0.01 4.01 -35.34
CA GLU A 140 0.62 4.90 -36.34
C GLU A 140 1.76 4.22 -37.13
N GLY A 141 2.17 3.01 -36.75
CA GLY A 141 3.20 2.23 -37.40
C GLY A 141 4.61 2.59 -36.90
N PHE A 142 5.28 1.58 -36.34
CA PHE A 142 6.63 1.64 -35.78
C PHE A 142 7.65 2.38 -36.67
N LYS A 143 8.08 3.57 -36.23
CA LYS A 143 9.22 4.32 -36.81
C LYS A 143 10.34 4.40 -35.77
N PRO A 144 11.27 3.44 -35.73
CA PRO A 144 12.34 3.47 -34.74
C PRO A 144 13.20 4.73 -34.96
N LYS A 145 13.42 5.50 -33.89
CA LYS A 145 14.39 6.60 -33.87
C LYS A 145 15.79 5.98 -33.95
N ILE A 146 16.28 5.79 -35.17
CA ILE A 146 17.69 5.46 -35.43
C ILE A 146 18.49 6.71 -35.06
N TYR A 147 19.08 6.71 -33.86
CA TYR A 147 20.16 7.65 -33.57
C TYR A 147 21.34 7.26 -34.47
N LYS A 148 21.62 8.11 -35.47
CA LYS A 148 22.89 8.03 -36.19
C LYS A 148 23.94 8.72 -35.34
N ASP A 149 24.85 7.93 -34.79
CA ASP A 149 26.14 8.40 -34.28
C ASP A 149 26.82 9.26 -35.35
N ARG A 150 27.32 10.43 -34.92
CA ARG A 150 28.35 11.18 -35.64
C ARG A 150 29.58 11.25 -34.75
#